data_AF-A0A350I129-F1
#
_entry.id   AF-A0A350I129-F1
#
_cell.length_a   1.000
_cell.length_b   1.000
_cell.length_c   1.000
_cell.angle_alpha   90.00
_cell.angle_beta   90.00
_cell.angle_gamma   90.00
#
_symmetry.space_group_name_H-M   'P 1'
#
loop_
_entity.id
_entity.type
_entity.pdbx_description
1 polymer ?
#
loop_
_entity_poly.entity_id
_entity_poly.type
_entity_poly.pdbx_seq_one_letter_code
_entity_poly.pdbx_strand_id
1 'polypeptide(L)'
;MKVSRRNAIKKTAAGLTSMMIAPQFLRAAEAVKPFGEDHANLETLTTGEWWKRPGNLTTPLKNGRKAAPPNLNIPRNQVVVFALYTQQNAVLKLTAQLFPLKPGEARQVRLELKFPKEDWKEVAQAEVLYPGWDAHFRIEEWDDSVDVQYRVRHGKGAKFEGLIRKDPRNKEEIVVANLSCNSSRTTGPRKEIVDNLRKLNPDLLFFGGDQTYRHTEHTAGWIEFGLQYRDIIRDRPTVAIPDDHDVGHPNVWGENGKHSSIPGNADGGYKFPVDYVNLVQRQQTWSLPDPVDPDPVNRNIGVYFTRLTVGKVDFAILEDRKFKTGPAGKIPQMGPRPDHINDPSYDPRKIDLEGLELLGPRQEKF
;
A
#
# COMPACT_ATOMS: atom_id res chain seq x y z
N MET A 1 -12.74 18.80 -30.55
CA MET A 1 -11.54 19.40 -31.18
C MET A 1 -10.37 18.44 -30.95
N LYS A 2 -9.88 17.75 -31.99
CA LYS A 2 -8.86 16.70 -31.86
C LYS A 2 -7.51 17.30 -31.48
N VAL A 3 -7.02 17.02 -30.27
CA VAL A 3 -5.66 17.39 -29.85
C VAL A 3 -4.69 16.43 -30.54
N SER A 4 -3.77 16.96 -31.34
CA SER A 4 -2.75 16.15 -32.02
C SER A 4 -1.63 15.77 -31.06
N ARG A 5 -1.01 14.60 -31.31
CA ARG A 5 0.11 13.98 -30.57
C ARG A 5 1.31 14.90 -30.24
N ARG A 6 1.39 16.11 -30.80
CA ARG A 6 2.50 17.05 -30.60
C ARG A 6 2.31 18.04 -29.46
N ASN A 7 1.09 18.21 -28.93
CA ASN A 7 0.83 19.26 -27.92
C ASN A 7 0.82 18.79 -26.46
N ALA A 8 0.76 17.48 -26.18
CA ALA A 8 0.76 16.96 -24.79
C ALA A 8 2.10 17.19 -24.07
N ILE A 9 3.22 17.21 -24.79
CA ILE A 9 4.55 17.21 -24.18
C ILE A 9 5.03 18.61 -23.75
N LYS A 10 4.42 19.70 -24.25
CA LYS A 10 4.84 21.07 -23.90
C LYS A 10 4.16 21.66 -22.66
N LYS A 11 3.12 21.02 -22.11
CA LYS A 11 2.37 21.56 -20.96
C LYS A 11 2.62 20.85 -19.63
N THR A 12 3.26 19.68 -19.63
CA THR A 12 3.58 18.91 -18.42
C THR A 12 4.67 19.54 -17.53
N ALA A 13 5.30 20.64 -17.95
CA ALA A 13 6.32 21.34 -17.15
C ALA A 13 5.76 22.39 -16.17
N ALA A 14 4.44 22.64 -16.14
CA ALA A 14 3.86 23.77 -15.40
C ALA A 14 2.77 23.41 -14.38
N GLY A 15 2.72 22.16 -13.91
CA GLY A 15 1.71 21.68 -12.95
C GLY A 15 2.31 21.07 -11.68
N LEU A 16 3.25 21.78 -11.02
CA LEU A 16 3.66 21.44 -9.65
C LEU A 16 2.61 21.98 -8.67
N THR A 17 1.41 21.39 -8.67
CA THR A 17 0.46 21.56 -7.57
C THR A 17 0.96 20.68 -6.42
N SER A 18 1.82 21.27 -5.61
CA SER A 18 2.21 20.76 -4.30
C SER A 18 0.93 20.50 -3.50
N MET A 19 0.52 19.23 -3.38
CA MET A 19 -0.20 18.83 -2.18
C MET A 19 0.75 19.17 -1.03
N MET A 20 0.33 20.08 -0.15
CA MET A 20 1.07 20.44 1.05
C MET A 20 1.19 19.20 1.94
N ILE A 21 2.21 18.38 1.67
CA ILE A 21 2.78 17.46 2.64
C ILE A 21 3.34 18.36 3.74
N ALA A 22 2.88 18.18 4.97
CA ALA A 22 3.33 18.96 6.11
C ALA A 22 4.87 19.03 6.13
N PRO A 23 5.49 20.19 6.44
CA PRO A 23 6.94 20.36 6.48
C PRO A 23 7.69 19.37 7.38
N GLN A 24 6.98 18.63 8.25
CA GLN A 24 7.53 17.61 9.12
C GLN A 24 8.08 16.38 8.38
N PHE A 25 7.60 16.08 7.16
CA PHE A 25 8.19 15.02 6.31
C PHE A 25 9.36 15.52 5.46
N LEU A 26 9.56 16.84 5.40
CA LEU A 26 10.54 17.53 4.55
C LEU A 26 11.81 17.86 5.34
N ARG A 27 12.47 16.80 5.82
CA ARG A 27 13.91 16.72 6.08
C ARG A 27 14.15 15.27 6.50
N ALA A 28 14.99 14.56 5.75
CA ALA A 28 15.50 13.24 6.11
C ALA A 28 16.36 13.31 7.38
N ALA A 29 15.74 13.54 8.54
CA ALA A 29 16.22 12.95 9.76
C ALA A 29 15.78 11.49 9.68
N GLU A 30 16.70 10.60 9.30
CA GLU A 30 16.56 9.16 9.45
C GLU A 30 16.56 8.83 10.95
N ALA A 31 15.54 9.32 11.65
CA ALA A 31 15.40 9.20 13.08
C ALA A 31 15.45 7.72 13.42
N VAL A 32 16.33 7.36 14.35
CA VAL A 32 16.55 5.96 14.74
C VAL A 32 15.26 5.33 15.30
N LYS A 33 14.39 6.16 15.88
CA LYS A 33 13.09 5.77 16.45
C LYS A 33 12.02 6.74 15.92
N PRO A 34 11.56 6.59 14.67
CA PRO A 34 10.69 7.57 14.03
C PRO A 34 9.30 7.66 14.65
N PHE A 35 8.92 6.70 15.51
CA PHE A 35 7.62 6.64 16.18
C PHE A 35 7.69 6.93 17.69
N GLY A 36 8.81 7.50 18.16
CA GLY A 36 9.02 7.84 19.56
C GLY A 36 9.65 6.71 20.40
N GLU A 37 10.04 7.05 21.62
CA GLU A 37 10.74 6.16 22.55
C GLU A 37 9.88 4.97 22.99
N ASP A 38 8.58 5.20 23.25
CA ASP A 38 7.64 4.17 23.68
C ASP A 38 7.34 3.12 22.59
N HIS A 39 7.74 3.41 21.35
CA HIS A 39 7.53 2.54 20.18
C HIS A 39 8.84 2.27 19.43
N ALA A 40 9.97 2.25 20.15
CA ALA A 40 11.30 2.02 19.59
C ALA A 40 11.46 0.64 18.91
N ASN A 41 10.51 -0.28 19.11
CA ASN A 41 10.47 -1.60 18.49
C ASN A 41 9.73 -1.62 17.14
N LEU A 42 9.19 -0.49 16.66
CA LEU A 42 8.60 -0.38 15.33
C LEU A 42 9.67 -0.07 14.29
N GLU A 43 9.62 -0.79 13.15
CA GLU A 43 10.48 -0.60 11.98
C GLU A 43 12.00 -0.75 12.27
N THR A 44 12.39 -1.61 13.21
CA THR A 44 13.81 -1.77 13.59
C THR A 44 14.66 -2.37 12.47
N LEU A 45 14.03 -3.05 11.50
CA LEU A 45 14.69 -3.63 10.33
C LEU A 45 14.93 -2.60 9.21
N THR A 46 14.30 -1.42 9.26
CA THR A 46 14.38 -0.42 8.18
C THR A 46 14.83 0.97 8.65
N THR A 47 15.10 1.13 9.95
CA THR A 47 15.49 2.38 10.59
C THR A 47 16.83 2.27 11.33
N GLY A 48 17.46 3.41 11.60
CA GLY A 48 18.80 3.49 12.20
C GLY A 48 19.87 2.76 11.38
N GLU A 49 20.82 2.08 12.04
CA GLU A 49 21.86 1.30 11.37
C GLU A 49 21.33 -0.07 10.88
N TRP A 50 20.24 -0.04 10.11
CA TRP A 50 19.53 -1.23 9.63
C TRP A 50 20.45 -2.23 8.92
N TRP A 51 21.51 -1.76 8.24
CA TRP A 51 22.49 -2.60 7.52
C TRP A 51 23.40 -3.42 8.44
N LYS A 52 23.43 -3.13 9.75
CA LYS A 52 24.16 -3.92 10.77
C LYS A 52 23.27 -4.92 11.49
N ARG A 53 21.95 -4.90 11.26
CA ARG A 53 21.00 -5.79 11.94
C ARG A 53 21.20 -7.23 11.46
N PRO A 54 21.38 -8.22 12.36
CA PRO A 54 21.56 -9.62 11.96
C PRO A 54 20.44 -10.18 11.06
N GLY A 55 19.19 -9.74 11.28
CA GLY A 55 18.05 -10.10 10.43
C GLY A 55 18.17 -9.63 8.97
N ASN A 56 18.95 -8.59 8.72
CA ASN A 56 19.22 -8.04 7.39
C ASN A 56 20.55 -8.54 6.79
N LEU A 57 21.20 -9.51 7.42
CA LEU A 57 22.50 -10.05 7.00
C LEU A 57 22.46 -11.55 6.72
N THR A 58 21.30 -12.19 6.92
CA THR A 58 21.15 -13.65 6.85
C THR A 58 20.18 -14.05 5.74
N THR A 59 20.38 -15.25 5.20
CA THR A 59 19.40 -15.88 4.29
C THR A 59 18.28 -16.49 5.15
N PRO A 60 16.99 -16.33 4.79
CA PRO A 60 15.90 -16.91 5.56
C PRO A 60 16.09 -18.41 5.79
N LEU A 61 15.94 -18.86 7.05
CA LEU A 61 16.05 -20.28 7.39
C LEU A 61 14.99 -21.08 6.62
N LYS A 62 15.42 -22.18 5.99
CA LYS A 62 14.53 -23.02 5.17
C LYS A 62 13.44 -23.74 5.97
N ASN A 63 13.56 -23.90 7.30
CA ASN A 63 12.61 -24.67 8.14
C ASN A 63 12.67 -24.28 9.63
N GLY A 64 12.20 -23.09 10.03
CA GLY A 64 12.21 -22.66 11.43
C GLY A 64 11.08 -21.72 11.83
N ARG A 65 10.59 -21.86 13.07
CA ARG A 65 9.53 -21.06 13.69
C ARG A 65 9.81 -19.54 13.56
N LYS A 66 8.81 -18.80 13.07
CA LYS A 66 8.84 -17.42 12.54
C LYS A 66 9.75 -17.25 11.31
N ALA A 67 9.12 -17.00 10.15
CA ALA A 67 9.82 -16.63 8.93
C ALA A 67 10.76 -15.44 9.16
N ALA A 68 12.06 -15.68 8.95
CA ALA A 68 13.04 -14.60 8.90
C ALA A 68 12.61 -13.56 7.83
N PRO A 69 12.87 -12.26 8.06
CA PRO A 69 12.62 -11.23 7.06
C PRO A 69 13.46 -11.48 5.80
N PRO A 70 13.06 -10.90 4.64
CA PRO A 70 13.94 -10.88 3.49
C PRO A 70 15.24 -10.15 3.84
N ASN A 71 16.35 -10.53 3.19
CA ASN A 71 17.59 -9.78 3.31
C ASN A 71 17.38 -8.37 2.71
N LEU A 72 17.45 -7.33 3.55
CA LEU A 72 17.29 -5.94 3.14
C LEU A 72 18.61 -5.27 2.71
N ASN A 73 19.77 -5.86 3.04
CA ASN A 73 21.08 -5.35 2.65
C ASN A 73 21.51 -5.94 1.30
N ILE A 74 20.86 -5.45 0.25
CA ILE A 74 21.04 -5.89 -1.13
C ILE A 74 22.08 -5.04 -1.88
N PRO A 75 22.57 -5.51 -3.05
CA PRO A 75 23.39 -4.69 -3.95
C PRO A 75 22.68 -3.37 -4.32
N ARG A 76 23.37 -2.24 -4.21
CA ARG A 76 22.73 -0.91 -4.34
C ARG A 76 22.16 -0.60 -5.72
N ASN A 77 22.53 -1.37 -6.75
CA ASN A 77 21.92 -1.34 -8.07
C ASN A 77 20.61 -2.15 -8.16
N GLN A 78 20.05 -2.62 -7.05
CA GLN A 78 18.79 -3.38 -6.97
C GLN A 78 17.80 -2.77 -5.96
N VAL A 79 17.99 -1.51 -5.57
CA VAL A 79 17.23 -0.88 -4.47
C VAL A 79 15.78 -0.55 -4.80
N VAL A 80 15.38 -0.56 -6.07
CA VAL A 80 13.96 -0.41 -6.44
C VAL A 80 13.31 -1.80 -6.40
N VAL A 81 12.38 -2.02 -5.46
CA VAL A 81 11.81 -3.35 -5.20
C VAL A 81 10.70 -3.65 -6.21
N PHE A 82 9.71 -2.76 -6.27
CA PHE A 82 8.54 -2.82 -7.14
C PHE A 82 7.88 -1.45 -7.26
N ALA A 83 6.85 -1.38 -8.11
CA ALA A 83 5.93 -0.26 -8.16
C ALA A 83 4.49 -0.77 -8.33
N LEU A 84 3.54 -0.03 -7.76
CA LEU A 84 2.10 -0.20 -8.00
C LEU A 84 1.59 1.00 -8.78
N TYR A 85 0.57 0.79 -9.62
CA TYR A 85 -0.09 1.88 -10.30
C TYR A 85 -1.60 1.67 -10.37
N THR A 86 -2.33 2.78 -10.45
CA THR A 86 -3.68 2.83 -11.00
C THR A 86 -3.79 4.01 -11.96
N GLN A 87 -4.77 3.95 -12.86
CA GLN A 87 -5.08 5.05 -13.77
C GLN A 87 -6.60 5.23 -13.85
N GLN A 88 -7.06 6.47 -13.88
CA GLN A 88 -8.41 6.84 -14.30
C GLN A 88 -8.49 8.36 -14.44
N ASN A 89 -9.53 8.87 -15.09
CA ASN A 89 -9.83 10.31 -15.17
C ASN A 89 -8.62 11.15 -15.64
N ALA A 90 -7.88 10.65 -16.63
CA ALA A 90 -6.65 11.26 -17.14
C ALA A 90 -5.55 11.48 -16.09
N VAL A 91 -5.51 10.65 -15.05
CA VAL A 91 -4.47 10.64 -14.03
C VAL A 91 -3.90 9.23 -13.90
N LEU A 92 -2.56 9.12 -13.96
CA LEU A 92 -1.79 7.96 -13.54
C LEU A 92 -1.17 8.25 -12.18
N LYS A 93 -1.43 7.40 -11.18
CA LYS A 93 -0.72 7.42 -9.89
C LYS A 93 0.14 6.17 -9.79
N LEU A 94 1.42 6.36 -9.49
CA LEU A 94 2.39 5.28 -9.34
C LEU A 94 3.17 5.46 -8.03
N THR A 95 3.20 4.43 -7.19
CA THR A 95 4.09 4.38 -6.02
C THR A 95 5.21 3.38 -6.28
N ALA A 96 6.43 3.73 -5.88
CA ALA A 96 7.59 2.88 -5.93
C ALA A 96 8.08 2.58 -4.51
N GLN A 97 8.23 1.30 -4.18
CA GLN A 97 8.84 0.86 -2.93
C GLN A 97 10.34 0.60 -3.16
N LEU A 98 11.19 1.14 -2.29
CA LEU A 98 12.63 0.88 -2.28
C LEU A 98 13.02 -0.01 -1.10
N PHE A 99 14.16 -0.67 -1.24
CA PHE A 99 14.89 -1.16 -0.07
C PHE A 99 15.42 0.04 0.73
N PRO A 100 15.62 -0.11 2.06
CA PRO A 100 16.23 0.93 2.88
C PRO A 100 17.52 1.48 2.26
N LEU A 101 17.68 2.79 2.33
CA LEU A 101 18.84 3.48 1.80
C LEU A 101 19.93 3.63 2.88
N LYS A 102 21.19 3.55 2.45
CA LYS A 102 22.37 3.81 3.29
C LYS A 102 22.62 5.32 3.37
N PRO A 103 23.34 5.79 4.40
CA PRO A 103 23.80 7.17 4.46
C PRO A 103 24.56 7.57 3.19
N GLY A 104 24.29 8.78 2.69
CA GLY A 104 24.96 9.34 1.49
C GLY A 104 24.40 8.88 0.14
N GLU A 105 23.48 7.92 0.10
CA GLU A 105 22.80 7.59 -1.15
C GLU A 105 21.79 8.67 -1.57
N ALA A 106 21.53 8.81 -2.87
CA ALA A 106 20.54 9.77 -3.37
C ALA A 106 19.16 9.51 -2.75
N ARG A 107 18.46 10.57 -2.35
CA ARG A 107 17.07 10.51 -1.83
C ARG A 107 16.05 10.89 -2.90
N GLN A 108 16.36 10.56 -4.14
CA GLN A 108 15.55 10.89 -5.31
C GLN A 108 15.37 9.67 -6.20
N VAL A 109 14.14 9.52 -6.72
CA VAL A 109 13.71 8.49 -7.66
C VAL A 109 13.23 9.17 -8.93
N ARG A 110 13.47 8.54 -10.08
CA ARG A 110 13.07 9.06 -11.39
C ARG A 110 12.09 8.09 -12.04
N LEU A 111 11.02 8.61 -12.62
CA LEU A 111 10.10 7.87 -13.46
C LEU A 111 10.41 8.19 -14.92
N GLU A 112 10.67 7.14 -15.69
CA GLU A 112 10.86 7.24 -17.13
C GLU A 112 9.77 6.42 -17.84
N LEU A 113 9.25 6.97 -18.93
CA LEU A 113 8.22 6.36 -19.76
C LEU A 113 8.73 6.18 -21.19
N LYS A 114 8.21 5.17 -21.87
CA LYS A 114 8.46 4.92 -23.29
C LYS A 114 7.15 4.64 -23.99
N PHE A 115 6.66 5.65 -24.70
CA PHE A 115 5.49 5.56 -25.56
C PHE A 115 5.80 4.76 -26.84
N PRO A 116 4.77 4.21 -27.51
CA PRO A 116 4.97 3.46 -28.75
C PRO A 116 5.75 4.26 -29.80
N LYS A 117 6.85 3.68 -30.31
CA LYS A 117 7.75 4.29 -31.31
C LYS A 117 8.51 5.54 -30.81
N GLU A 118 8.61 5.74 -29.51
CA GLU A 118 9.44 6.77 -28.89
C GLU A 118 10.59 6.15 -28.08
N ASP A 119 11.59 6.96 -27.77
CA ASP A 119 12.64 6.61 -26.81
C ASP A 119 12.19 6.83 -25.36
N TRP A 120 12.94 6.26 -24.42
CA TRP A 120 12.75 6.52 -23.00
C TRP A 120 12.89 8.00 -22.69
N LYS A 121 11.93 8.55 -21.95
CA LYS A 121 11.94 9.93 -21.47
C LYS A 121 11.72 9.95 -19.97
N GLU A 122 12.56 10.68 -19.26
CA GLU A 122 12.28 11.04 -17.88
C GLU A 122 11.12 12.02 -17.84
N VAL A 123 10.05 11.66 -17.11
CA VAL A 123 8.82 12.46 -17.05
C VAL A 123 8.59 13.05 -15.67
N ALA A 124 9.22 12.49 -14.63
CA ALA A 124 9.08 12.99 -13.27
C ALA A 124 10.23 12.54 -12.36
N GLN A 125 10.46 13.30 -11.30
CA GLN A 125 11.31 12.96 -10.17
C GLN A 125 10.50 13.07 -8.88
N ALA A 126 10.80 12.21 -7.89
CA ALA A 126 10.18 12.23 -6.58
C ALA A 126 11.22 12.00 -5.49
N GLU A 127 11.03 12.63 -4.33
CA GLU A 127 11.84 12.35 -3.15
C GLU A 127 11.46 11.00 -2.52
N VAL A 128 12.43 10.35 -1.89
CA VAL A 128 12.20 9.13 -1.10
C VAL A 128 11.71 9.54 0.29
N LEU A 129 10.51 9.11 0.66
CA LEU A 129 9.91 9.39 1.96
C LEU A 129 10.45 8.43 3.04
N TYR A 130 10.67 8.97 4.23
CA TYR A 130 11.11 8.25 5.43
C TYR A 130 10.18 8.57 6.61
N PRO A 131 9.86 7.60 7.49
CA PRO A 131 10.13 6.15 7.35
C PRO A 131 9.35 5.54 6.19
N GLY A 132 9.70 4.34 5.73
CA GLY A 132 8.97 3.61 4.66
C GLY A 132 9.75 3.40 3.36
N TRP A 133 10.63 4.32 2.98
CA TRP A 133 11.47 4.22 1.78
C TRP A 133 10.66 4.07 0.48
N ASP A 134 9.57 4.81 0.35
CA ASP A 134 8.73 4.86 -0.84
C ASP A 134 8.81 6.22 -1.54
N ALA A 135 8.45 6.24 -2.81
CA ALA A 135 8.37 7.44 -3.64
C ALA A 135 7.10 7.41 -4.49
N HIS A 136 6.56 8.58 -4.80
CA HIS A 136 5.22 8.70 -5.36
C HIS A 136 5.18 9.64 -6.56
N PHE A 137 4.47 9.24 -7.61
CA PHE A 137 4.36 9.97 -8.87
C PHE A 137 2.88 10.12 -9.25
N ARG A 138 2.49 11.35 -9.56
CA ARG A 138 1.21 11.69 -10.19
C ARG A 138 1.48 12.29 -11.56
N ILE A 139 0.93 11.68 -12.60
CA ILE A 139 1.00 12.19 -13.98
C ILE A 139 -0.41 12.55 -14.41
N GLU A 140 -0.64 13.84 -14.63
CA GLU A 140 -1.90 14.36 -15.14
C GLU A 140 -1.92 14.35 -16.67
N GLU A 141 -3.11 14.57 -17.26
CA GLU A 141 -3.34 14.47 -18.71
C GLU A 141 -2.91 13.11 -19.28
N TRP A 142 -3.04 12.04 -18.49
CA TRP A 142 -2.66 10.68 -18.85
C TRP A 142 -3.53 10.12 -19.97
N ASP A 143 -2.90 9.60 -21.03
CA ASP A 143 -3.56 8.87 -22.12
C ASP A 143 -3.55 7.36 -21.83
N ASP A 144 -4.67 6.86 -21.32
CA ASP A 144 -4.88 5.46 -20.99
C ASP A 144 -5.29 4.59 -22.21
N SER A 145 -5.26 5.13 -23.44
CA SER A 145 -5.65 4.39 -24.64
C SER A 145 -4.54 3.51 -25.24
N VAL A 146 -3.31 3.64 -24.74
CA VAL A 146 -2.13 2.94 -25.25
C VAL A 146 -1.33 2.31 -24.13
N ASP A 147 -0.71 1.16 -24.42
CA ASP A 147 0.23 0.54 -23.51
C ASP A 147 1.53 1.37 -23.47
N VAL A 148 2.01 1.69 -22.27
CA VAL A 148 3.21 2.50 -22.06
C VAL A 148 4.20 1.75 -21.19
N GLN A 149 5.40 1.49 -21.70
CA GLN A 149 6.46 0.92 -20.88
C GLN A 149 6.92 1.98 -19.87
N TYR A 150 7.13 1.55 -18.62
CA TYR A 150 7.68 2.43 -17.60
C TYR A 150 8.91 1.82 -16.96
N ARG A 151 9.77 2.68 -16.42
CA ARG A 151 10.79 2.26 -15.47
C ARG A 151 10.97 3.29 -14.37
N VAL A 152 11.04 2.78 -13.15
CA VAL A 152 11.43 3.54 -11.97
C VAL A 152 12.93 3.36 -11.78
N ARG A 153 13.67 4.45 -11.56
CA ARG A 153 15.12 4.43 -11.40
C ARG A 153 15.58 5.12 -10.13
N HIS A 154 16.66 4.59 -9.56
CA HIS A 154 17.37 5.19 -8.44
C HIS A 154 18.89 5.12 -8.68
N GLY A 155 19.59 6.19 -8.30
CA GLY A 155 21.04 6.29 -8.47
C GLY A 155 21.48 6.10 -9.93
N LYS A 156 22.62 5.44 -10.17
CA LYS A 156 23.12 5.18 -11.53
C LYS A 156 22.50 3.92 -12.15
N GLY A 157 22.32 2.86 -11.34
CA GLY A 157 22.07 1.52 -11.85
C GLY A 157 20.77 0.84 -11.42
N ALA A 158 20.10 1.29 -10.35
CA ALA A 158 18.90 0.60 -9.89
C ALA A 158 17.69 0.94 -10.76
N LYS A 159 16.95 -0.09 -11.17
CA LYS A 159 15.73 0.06 -11.96
C LYS A 159 14.70 -1.04 -11.70
N PHE A 160 13.43 -0.69 -11.82
CA PHE A 160 12.30 -1.61 -11.92
C PHE A 160 11.50 -1.26 -13.18
N GLU A 161 11.29 -2.23 -14.06
CA GLU A 161 10.62 -2.03 -15.36
C GLU A 161 9.29 -2.77 -15.41
N GLY A 162 8.32 -2.15 -16.06
CA GLY A 162 6.97 -2.68 -16.18
C GLY A 162 6.19 -2.06 -17.35
N LEU A 163 4.87 -2.28 -17.34
CA LEU A 163 3.94 -1.81 -18.35
C LEU A 163 2.73 -1.17 -17.67
N ILE A 164 2.46 0.09 -17.99
CA ILE A 164 1.14 0.67 -17.74
C ILE A 164 0.26 0.19 -18.89
N ARG A 165 -0.67 -0.72 -18.60
CA ARG A 165 -1.59 -1.24 -19.61
C ARG A 165 -2.56 -0.15 -20.03
N LYS A 166 -2.95 -0.15 -21.30
CA LYS A 166 -4.14 0.61 -21.72
C LYS A 166 -5.37 0.11 -20.97
N ASP A 167 -6.31 1.02 -20.74
CA ASP A 167 -7.59 0.70 -20.15
C ASP A 167 -8.39 -0.29 -21.03
N PRO A 168 -8.91 -1.40 -20.48
CA PRO A 168 -9.55 -2.47 -21.25
C PRO A 168 -10.99 -2.15 -21.68
N ARG A 169 -11.36 -0.89 -21.95
CA ARG A 169 -12.74 -0.47 -22.34
C ARG A 169 -13.36 -1.21 -23.54
N ASN A 170 -12.54 -1.84 -24.36
CA ASN A 170 -12.97 -2.60 -25.54
C ASN A 170 -13.19 -4.09 -25.23
N LYS A 171 -12.96 -4.55 -24.00
CA LYS A 171 -13.31 -5.91 -23.58
C LYS A 171 -14.78 -5.97 -23.16
N GLU A 172 -15.41 -7.09 -23.48
CA GLU A 172 -16.74 -7.45 -22.97
C GLU A 172 -16.69 -8.00 -21.53
N GLU A 173 -15.57 -8.59 -21.14
CA GLU A 173 -15.35 -9.17 -19.81
C GLU A 173 -14.09 -8.56 -19.17
N ILE A 174 -14.21 -8.18 -17.89
CA ILE A 174 -13.10 -7.73 -17.05
C ILE A 174 -12.77 -8.85 -16.06
N VAL A 175 -11.50 -9.27 -16.03
CA VAL A 175 -11.03 -10.31 -15.11
C VAL A 175 -10.34 -9.65 -13.91
N VAL A 176 -10.87 -9.87 -12.72
CA VAL A 176 -10.28 -9.39 -11.46
C VAL A 176 -9.69 -10.56 -10.69
N ALA A 177 -8.41 -10.47 -10.32
CA ALA A 177 -7.80 -11.41 -9.39
C ALA A 177 -7.91 -10.87 -7.96
N ASN A 178 -8.59 -11.61 -7.10
CA ASN A 178 -8.75 -11.28 -5.68
C ASN A 178 -7.79 -12.13 -4.83
N LEU A 179 -6.92 -11.46 -4.07
CA LEU A 179 -5.93 -12.07 -3.17
C LEU A 179 -6.00 -11.40 -1.80
N SER A 180 -5.80 -12.17 -0.74
CA SER A 180 -5.66 -11.68 0.64
C SER A 180 -4.85 -12.67 1.48
N CYS A 181 -4.52 -12.29 2.72
CA CYS A 181 -3.92 -13.19 3.71
C CYS A 181 -2.59 -13.81 3.26
N ASN A 182 -1.60 -12.97 2.97
CA ASN A 182 -0.26 -13.37 2.54
C ASN A 182 0.61 -13.86 3.71
N SER A 183 0.23 -14.99 4.30
CA SER A 183 0.81 -15.54 5.52
C SER A 183 2.35 -15.54 5.54
N SER A 184 2.91 -15.08 6.66
CA SER A 184 4.35 -15.17 6.93
C SER A 184 4.80 -16.59 7.33
N ARG A 185 3.92 -17.61 7.35
CA ARG A 185 4.33 -18.98 7.67
C ARG A 185 5.13 -19.65 6.54
N THR A 186 4.96 -19.18 5.32
CA THR A 186 5.65 -19.70 4.13
C THR A 186 6.50 -18.58 3.53
N THR A 187 7.82 -18.74 3.62
CA THR A 187 8.79 -17.79 3.05
C THR A 187 8.98 -18.01 1.56
N GLY A 188 9.54 -17.00 0.91
CA GLY A 188 9.99 -17.11 -0.48
C GLY A 188 8.90 -16.84 -1.51
N PRO A 189 9.19 -17.10 -2.80
CA PRO A 189 8.33 -16.70 -3.90
C PRO A 189 6.97 -17.40 -3.90
N ARG A 190 5.93 -16.69 -4.33
CA ARG A 190 4.57 -17.22 -4.50
C ARG A 190 4.39 -17.82 -5.89
N LYS A 191 5.31 -18.70 -6.30
CA LYS A 191 5.47 -19.10 -7.71
C LYS A 191 4.19 -19.65 -8.34
N GLU A 192 3.51 -20.58 -7.67
CA GLU A 192 2.28 -21.20 -8.21
C GLU A 192 1.16 -20.18 -8.39
N ILE A 193 0.96 -19.30 -7.40
CA ILE A 193 -0.02 -18.21 -7.48
C ILE A 193 0.32 -17.29 -8.65
N VAL A 194 1.56 -16.82 -8.73
CA VAL A 194 2.02 -15.91 -9.79
C VAL A 194 1.90 -16.54 -11.18
N ASP A 195 2.26 -17.82 -11.33
CA ASP A 195 2.16 -18.52 -12.62
C ASP A 195 0.71 -18.71 -13.06
N ASN A 196 -0.20 -18.98 -12.13
CA ASN A 196 -1.63 -19.05 -12.44
C ASN A 196 -2.21 -17.68 -12.80
N LEU A 197 -1.84 -16.61 -12.09
CA LEU A 197 -2.23 -15.24 -12.45
C LEU A 197 -1.71 -14.85 -13.83
N ARG A 198 -0.49 -15.25 -14.21
CA ARG A 198 0.04 -15.02 -15.56
C ARG A 198 -0.81 -15.69 -16.63
N LYS A 199 -1.25 -16.93 -16.40
CA LYS A 199 -2.12 -17.68 -17.33
C LYS A 199 -3.51 -17.05 -17.44
N LEU A 200 -4.10 -16.67 -16.31
CA LEU A 200 -5.42 -16.02 -16.26
C LEU A 200 -5.40 -14.62 -16.87
N ASN A 201 -4.25 -13.95 -16.82
CA ASN A 201 -4.04 -12.60 -17.33
C ASN A 201 -5.11 -11.59 -16.86
N PRO A 202 -5.27 -11.39 -15.54
CA PRO A 202 -6.27 -10.48 -15.00
C PRO A 202 -6.00 -9.04 -15.47
N ASP A 203 -7.09 -8.28 -15.59
CA ASP A 203 -7.10 -6.87 -15.92
C ASP A 203 -6.88 -5.99 -14.68
N LEU A 204 -7.24 -6.49 -13.51
CA LEU A 204 -7.06 -5.82 -12.21
C LEU A 204 -6.58 -6.84 -11.15
N LEU A 205 -5.61 -6.43 -10.35
CA LEU A 205 -5.22 -7.15 -9.14
C LEU A 205 -5.81 -6.44 -7.92
N PHE A 206 -6.49 -7.18 -7.05
CA PHE A 206 -7.00 -6.70 -5.78
C PHE A 206 -6.35 -7.49 -4.64
N PHE A 207 -5.63 -6.78 -3.78
CA PHE A 207 -5.06 -7.30 -2.53
C PHE A 207 -5.88 -6.73 -1.36
N GLY A 208 -6.82 -7.51 -0.86
CA GLY A 208 -7.86 -7.05 0.09
C GLY A 208 -7.46 -7.05 1.56
N GLY A 209 -6.17 -7.03 1.89
CA GLY A 209 -5.69 -7.06 3.27
C GLY A 209 -4.69 -8.17 3.57
N ASP A 210 -4.03 -8.03 4.72
CA ASP A 210 -3.05 -8.96 5.26
C ASP A 210 -1.91 -9.23 4.28
N GLN A 211 -1.42 -8.19 3.61
CA GLN A 211 -0.25 -8.33 2.73
C GLN A 211 1.00 -8.69 3.53
N THR A 212 1.03 -8.32 4.82
CA THR A 212 2.04 -8.80 5.77
C THR A 212 1.49 -9.11 7.17
N TYR A 213 2.12 -10.09 7.82
CA TYR A 213 1.90 -10.45 9.22
C TYR A 213 3.05 -10.00 10.13
N ARG A 214 3.89 -9.07 9.65
CA ARG A 214 4.99 -8.48 10.42
C ARG A 214 4.49 -7.26 11.19
N HIS A 215 3.81 -7.52 12.31
CA HIS A 215 3.06 -6.52 13.09
C HIS A 215 3.85 -5.32 13.62
N THR A 216 5.18 -5.36 13.61
CA THR A 216 6.03 -4.24 14.03
C THR A 216 7.07 -3.87 12.97
N GLU A 217 7.07 -4.53 11.81
CA GLU A 217 8.08 -4.39 10.76
C GLU A 217 7.37 -4.37 9.41
N HIS A 218 6.42 -3.44 9.26
CA HIS A 218 5.55 -3.32 8.11
C HIS A 218 6.36 -3.08 6.84
N THR A 219 7.31 -2.14 6.83
CA THR A 219 8.09 -1.86 5.61
C THR A 219 8.85 -3.11 5.14
N ALA A 220 9.46 -3.84 6.07
CA ALA A 220 10.14 -5.10 5.73
C ALA A 220 9.16 -6.15 5.19
N GLY A 221 7.96 -6.23 5.76
CA GLY A 221 6.86 -7.08 5.31
C GLY A 221 6.32 -6.69 3.93
N TRP A 222 6.20 -5.39 3.66
CA TRP A 222 5.76 -4.84 2.38
C TRP A 222 6.80 -5.07 1.27
N ILE A 223 8.09 -4.98 1.61
CA ILE A 223 9.17 -5.39 0.71
C ILE A 223 9.10 -6.89 0.42
N GLU A 224 8.82 -7.73 1.42
CA GLU A 224 8.63 -9.18 1.23
C GLU A 224 7.46 -9.48 0.27
N PHE A 225 6.31 -8.84 0.49
CA PHE A 225 5.16 -8.88 -0.41
C PHE A 225 5.56 -8.46 -1.84
N GLY A 226 6.28 -7.34 -1.96
CA GLY A 226 6.82 -6.87 -3.22
C GLY A 226 7.67 -7.91 -3.92
N LEU A 227 8.63 -8.52 -3.24
CA LEU A 227 9.48 -9.58 -3.80
C LEU A 227 8.69 -10.80 -4.27
N GLN A 228 7.58 -11.10 -3.59
CA GLN A 228 6.70 -12.22 -3.92
C GLN A 228 5.84 -11.99 -5.16
N TYR A 229 5.35 -10.76 -5.37
CA TYR A 229 4.36 -10.44 -6.40
C TYR A 229 4.84 -9.45 -7.46
N ARG A 230 6.07 -8.90 -7.37
CA ARG A 230 6.62 -7.90 -8.31
C ARG A 230 6.56 -8.30 -9.79
N ASP A 231 6.52 -9.59 -10.08
CA ASP A 231 6.46 -10.08 -11.44
C ASP A 231 5.05 -10.00 -12.05
N ILE A 232 3.99 -9.97 -11.24
CA ILE A 232 2.61 -9.83 -11.72
C ILE A 232 2.07 -8.40 -11.57
N ILE A 233 2.53 -7.64 -10.56
CA ILE A 233 2.08 -6.26 -10.33
C ILE A 233 2.74 -5.25 -11.29
N ARG A 234 3.90 -5.59 -11.87
CA ARG A 234 4.64 -4.67 -12.77
C ARG A 234 3.89 -4.27 -14.02
N ASP A 235 2.89 -5.03 -14.42
CA ASP A 235 2.18 -4.80 -15.68
C ASP A 235 0.67 -4.70 -15.50
N ARG A 236 0.12 -4.76 -14.29
CA ARG A 236 -1.34 -4.71 -14.06
C ARG A 236 -1.69 -3.65 -13.02
N PRO A 237 -2.77 -2.87 -13.22
CA PRO A 237 -3.23 -1.97 -12.18
C PRO A 237 -3.53 -2.79 -10.92
N THR A 238 -3.12 -2.26 -9.77
CA THR A 238 -3.17 -2.98 -8.50
C THR A 238 -3.81 -2.11 -7.44
N VAL A 239 -4.88 -2.62 -6.83
CA VAL A 239 -5.48 -2.08 -5.61
C VAL A 239 -4.96 -2.90 -4.45
N ALA A 240 -4.36 -2.24 -3.46
CA ALA A 240 -4.02 -2.84 -2.17
C ALA A 240 -4.62 -1.97 -1.07
N ILE A 241 -5.25 -2.61 -0.08
CA ILE A 241 -5.82 -1.96 1.09
C ILE A 241 -5.36 -2.69 2.36
N PRO A 242 -5.06 -1.97 3.46
CA PRO A 242 -4.61 -2.59 4.70
C PRO A 242 -5.74 -3.27 5.46
N ASP A 243 -5.41 -4.39 6.12
CA ASP A 243 -6.25 -5.02 7.13
C ASP A 243 -5.53 -5.05 8.50
N ASP A 244 -6.08 -5.76 9.48
CA ASP A 244 -5.63 -5.81 10.85
C ASP A 244 -4.15 -6.16 10.99
N HIS A 245 -3.67 -7.19 10.30
CA HIS A 245 -2.27 -7.58 10.44
C HIS A 245 -1.27 -6.61 9.82
N ASP A 246 -1.68 -5.84 8.80
CA ASP A 246 -0.83 -4.81 8.20
C ASP A 246 -0.54 -3.66 9.16
N VAL A 247 -1.54 -3.27 9.96
CA VAL A 247 -1.41 -2.27 11.05
C VAL A 247 -1.00 -2.90 12.38
N GLY A 248 -0.66 -4.18 12.38
CA GLY A 248 -0.15 -4.94 13.53
C GLY A 248 -1.17 -5.26 14.62
N HIS A 249 -2.45 -5.28 14.27
CA HIS A 249 -3.54 -5.75 15.10
C HIS A 249 -3.78 -7.27 14.93
N PRO A 250 -4.33 -7.95 15.95
CA PRO A 250 -4.93 -9.26 15.80
C PRO A 250 -6.31 -9.16 15.13
N ASN A 251 -7.08 -8.13 15.49
CA ASN A 251 -8.31 -7.68 14.84
C ASN A 251 -8.36 -6.16 14.97
N VAL A 252 -8.71 -5.48 13.88
CA VAL A 252 -8.84 -4.02 13.85
C VAL A 252 -10.31 -3.65 13.76
N TRP A 253 -10.69 -2.73 14.62
CA TRP A 253 -12.01 -2.13 14.72
C TRP A 253 -11.77 -0.63 14.74
N GLY A 254 -11.65 0.00 13.57
CA GLY A 254 -10.99 1.30 13.46
C GLY A 254 -11.62 2.43 14.27
N GLU A 255 -12.91 2.32 14.61
CA GLU A 255 -13.63 3.22 15.54
C GLU A 255 -13.31 4.70 15.25
N ASN A 256 -13.42 5.08 13.97
CA ASN A 256 -13.11 6.42 13.49
C ASN A 256 -11.73 6.94 13.93
N GLY A 257 -10.72 6.07 14.00
CA GLY A 257 -9.36 6.45 14.37
C GLY A 257 -9.13 6.69 15.86
N LYS A 258 -9.96 6.14 16.75
CA LYS A 258 -9.72 6.17 18.21
C LYS A 258 -8.34 5.60 18.57
N HIS A 259 -7.84 5.90 19.77
CA HIS A 259 -6.76 5.12 20.37
C HIS A 259 -7.34 3.90 21.11
N SER A 260 -6.87 2.70 20.73
CA SER A 260 -7.18 1.47 21.43
C SER A 260 -6.23 1.30 22.62
N SER A 261 -6.77 0.99 23.81
CA SER A 261 -6.01 0.88 25.06
C SER A 261 -6.06 -0.48 25.73
N ILE A 262 -6.94 -1.40 25.30
CA ILE A 262 -7.07 -2.73 25.92
C ILE A 262 -6.32 -3.81 25.14
N PRO A 263 -5.84 -4.88 25.80
CA PRO A 263 -5.33 -6.06 25.12
C PRO A 263 -6.34 -6.64 24.12
N GLY A 264 -5.88 -6.96 22.92
CA GLY A 264 -6.74 -7.48 21.84
C GLY A 264 -7.47 -6.41 21.03
N ASN A 265 -7.47 -5.15 21.47
CA ASN A 265 -7.97 -3.99 20.73
C ASN A 265 -9.47 -4.00 20.40
N ALA A 266 -10.25 -4.74 21.19
CA ALA A 266 -11.70 -4.84 21.01
C ALA A 266 -12.45 -3.56 21.44
N ASP A 267 -11.77 -2.61 22.12
CA ASP A 267 -12.32 -1.29 22.48
C ASP A 267 -12.35 -0.29 21.32
N GLY A 268 -11.89 -0.71 20.14
CA GLY A 268 -11.84 0.09 18.94
C GLY A 268 -10.66 1.05 18.88
N GLY A 269 -10.23 1.37 17.67
CA GLY A 269 -9.12 2.25 17.37
C GLY A 269 -7.83 1.53 16.98
N TYR A 270 -6.77 2.31 16.92
CA TYR A 270 -5.42 1.86 16.61
C TYR A 270 -4.52 1.95 17.84
N LYS A 271 -3.79 0.86 18.11
CA LYS A 271 -2.89 0.77 19.27
C LYS A 271 -1.56 1.48 19.04
N PHE A 272 -1.09 1.53 17.79
CA PHE A 272 0.17 2.17 17.43
C PHE A 272 0.01 3.67 17.14
N PRO A 273 1.12 4.43 17.11
CA PRO A 273 1.10 5.87 16.82
C PRO A 273 0.50 6.15 15.44
N VAL A 274 -0.13 7.33 15.31
CA VAL A 274 -0.77 7.81 14.07
C VAL A 274 0.20 7.77 12.88
N ASP A 275 1.44 8.19 13.09
CA ASP A 275 2.45 8.21 12.03
C ASP A 275 2.79 6.81 11.51
N TYR A 276 2.75 5.79 12.36
CA TYR A 276 2.91 4.39 11.93
C TYR A 276 1.71 3.91 11.11
N VAL A 277 0.49 4.22 11.57
CA VAL A 277 -0.74 3.87 10.85
C VAL A 277 -0.80 4.57 9.48
N ASN A 278 -0.36 5.83 9.41
CA ASN A 278 -0.28 6.59 8.16
C ASN A 278 0.86 6.11 7.26
N LEU A 279 1.99 5.64 7.79
CA LEU A 279 3.03 4.94 7.03
C LEU A 279 2.46 3.72 6.30
N VAL A 280 1.81 2.82 7.04
CA VAL A 280 1.20 1.58 6.52
C VAL A 280 0.24 1.90 5.37
N GLN A 281 -0.70 2.82 5.60
CA GLN A 281 -1.68 3.22 4.60
C GLN A 281 -1.00 3.83 3.38
N ARG A 282 -0.05 4.76 3.56
CA ARG A 282 0.65 5.40 2.44
C ARG A 282 1.31 4.36 1.53
N GLN A 283 2.00 3.39 2.10
CA GLN A 283 2.71 2.36 1.31
C GLN A 283 1.77 1.49 0.49
N GLN A 284 0.59 1.17 1.02
CA GLN A 284 -0.36 0.30 0.34
C GLN A 284 -1.33 1.02 -0.60
N THR A 285 -1.75 2.24 -0.24
CA THR A 285 -2.91 2.88 -0.87
C THR A 285 -2.58 4.13 -1.68
N TRP A 286 -1.34 4.66 -1.64
CA TRP A 286 -1.06 5.95 -2.30
C TRP A 286 -1.32 5.93 -3.81
N SER A 287 -1.06 4.80 -4.49
CA SER A 287 -1.35 4.66 -5.92
C SER A 287 -2.84 4.58 -6.26
N LEU A 288 -3.72 4.45 -5.27
CA LEU A 288 -5.16 4.53 -5.50
C LEU A 288 -5.55 5.94 -5.98
N PRO A 289 -6.69 6.07 -6.65
CA PRO A 289 -7.27 7.38 -6.92
C PRO A 289 -7.44 8.22 -5.66
N ASP A 290 -7.58 9.53 -5.84
CA ASP A 290 -7.74 10.43 -4.70
C ASP A 290 -9.03 10.08 -3.92
N PRO A 291 -9.03 10.21 -2.58
CA PRO A 291 -10.19 9.86 -1.77
C PRO A 291 -11.38 10.73 -2.15
N VAL A 292 -12.58 10.15 -2.10
CA VAL A 292 -13.83 10.88 -2.39
C VAL A 292 -14.10 11.94 -1.31
N ASP A 293 -13.75 11.61 -0.07
CA ASP A 293 -13.80 12.49 1.09
C ASP A 293 -12.47 12.37 1.84
N PRO A 294 -11.53 13.32 1.65
CA PRO A 294 -10.17 13.20 2.16
C PRO A 294 -10.00 13.64 3.62
N ASP A 295 -11.05 14.11 4.29
CA ASP A 295 -10.93 14.61 5.66
C ASP A 295 -10.44 13.49 6.59
N PRO A 296 -9.40 13.71 7.40
CA PRO A 296 -8.89 12.66 8.29
C PRO A 296 -9.93 12.31 9.35
N VAL A 297 -9.85 11.10 9.87
CA VAL A 297 -10.62 10.71 11.07
C VAL A 297 -9.91 11.18 12.34
N ASN A 298 -10.36 10.72 13.51
CA ASN A 298 -9.77 11.12 14.79
C ASN A 298 -8.25 10.88 14.81
N ARG A 299 -7.57 11.73 15.59
CA ARG A 299 -6.10 11.74 15.74
C ARG A 299 -5.35 12.01 14.43
N ASN A 300 -6.00 12.57 13.41
CA ASN A 300 -5.40 12.89 12.11
C ASN A 300 -4.92 11.65 11.32
N ILE A 301 -5.65 10.55 11.42
CA ILE A 301 -5.40 9.36 10.60
C ILE A 301 -6.06 9.58 9.23
N GLY A 302 -5.29 9.38 8.16
CA GLY A 302 -5.77 9.59 6.79
C GLY A 302 -6.89 8.62 6.37
N VAL A 303 -7.54 8.99 5.26
CA VAL A 303 -8.66 8.30 4.61
C VAL A 303 -8.30 8.07 3.14
N TYR A 304 -8.67 6.92 2.60
CA TYR A 304 -8.36 6.46 1.25
C TYR A 304 -9.53 5.84 0.47
N PHE A 305 -10.73 5.72 1.04
CA PHE A 305 -11.86 5.18 0.26
C PHE A 305 -12.14 6.03 -0.98
N THR A 306 -12.33 5.34 -2.09
CA THR A 306 -12.45 5.94 -3.42
C THR A 306 -13.10 4.98 -4.39
N ARG A 307 -13.18 5.35 -5.66
CA ARG A 307 -13.61 4.49 -6.76
C ARG A 307 -12.50 4.34 -7.79
N LEU A 308 -12.45 3.19 -8.46
CA LEU A 308 -11.59 2.97 -9.62
C LEU A 308 -12.43 2.39 -10.77
N THR A 309 -12.42 3.06 -11.92
CA THR A 309 -13.03 2.51 -13.14
C THR A 309 -12.00 1.71 -13.94
N VAL A 310 -12.32 0.45 -14.27
CA VAL A 310 -11.51 -0.41 -15.15
C VAL A 310 -12.37 -0.89 -16.31
N GLY A 311 -11.99 -0.50 -17.53
CA GLY A 311 -12.82 -0.64 -18.71
C GLY A 311 -14.12 0.15 -18.57
N LYS A 312 -15.24 -0.54 -18.36
CA LYS A 312 -16.57 0.07 -18.14
C LYS A 312 -17.16 -0.26 -16.77
N VAL A 313 -16.39 -0.93 -15.91
CA VAL A 313 -16.82 -1.35 -14.57
C VAL A 313 -16.28 -0.38 -13.54
N ASP A 314 -17.15 0.07 -12.64
CA ASP A 314 -16.85 1.02 -11.59
C ASP A 314 -16.75 0.30 -10.24
N PHE A 315 -15.55 0.26 -9.66
CA PHE A 315 -15.27 -0.44 -8.41
C PHE A 315 -15.21 0.56 -7.26
N ALA A 316 -16.08 0.40 -6.26
CA ALA A 316 -15.92 1.06 -4.97
C ALA A 316 -14.79 0.38 -4.18
N ILE A 317 -13.84 1.17 -3.68
CA ILE A 317 -12.74 0.75 -2.82
C ILE A 317 -13.02 1.31 -1.43
N LEU A 318 -13.33 0.42 -0.51
CA LEU A 318 -13.81 0.75 0.84
C LEU A 318 -12.69 0.70 1.87
N GLU A 319 -12.95 1.35 3.01
CA GLU A 319 -12.16 1.20 4.24
C GLU A 319 -13.00 0.47 5.29
N ASP A 320 -13.29 -0.79 5.00
CA ASP A 320 -14.15 -1.68 5.79
C ASP A 320 -13.67 -1.87 7.25
N ARG A 321 -12.43 -1.48 7.55
CA ARG A 321 -11.85 -1.46 8.89
C ARG A 321 -11.88 -0.12 9.59
N LYS A 322 -11.85 1.02 8.88
CA LYS A 322 -11.56 2.35 9.45
C LYS A 322 -12.62 2.86 10.40
N PHE A 323 -13.87 2.66 10.02
CA PHE A 323 -15.04 3.24 10.69
C PHE A 323 -15.71 2.26 11.64
N LYS A 324 -15.42 0.96 11.46
CA LYS A 324 -16.05 -0.16 12.16
C LYS A 324 -15.98 0.00 13.68
N THR A 325 -17.13 -0.18 14.32
CA THR A 325 -17.31 -0.07 15.77
C THR A 325 -16.65 -1.22 16.53
N GLY A 326 -15.87 -0.90 17.56
CA GLY A 326 -15.26 -1.86 18.48
C GLY A 326 -16.30 -2.57 19.36
N PRO A 327 -16.27 -3.91 19.49
CA PRO A 327 -17.32 -4.65 20.19
C PRO A 327 -17.27 -4.56 21.72
N ALA A 328 -16.13 -4.22 22.32
CA ALA A 328 -15.99 -4.26 23.78
C ALA A 328 -16.93 -3.27 24.48
N GLY A 329 -17.82 -3.80 25.32
CA GLY A 329 -18.82 -3.02 26.05
C GLY A 329 -19.99 -2.52 25.18
N LYS A 330 -20.01 -2.84 23.87
CA LYS A 330 -21.07 -2.41 22.94
C LYS A 330 -21.94 -3.56 22.45
N ILE A 331 -21.44 -4.80 22.48
CA ILE A 331 -22.23 -6.00 22.21
C ILE A 331 -22.16 -6.96 23.42
N PRO A 332 -23.13 -7.89 23.58
CA PRO A 332 -23.08 -8.86 24.67
C PRO A 332 -21.86 -9.77 24.55
N GLN A 333 -21.23 -10.10 25.69
CA GLN A 333 -20.13 -11.06 25.72
C GLN A 333 -20.66 -12.48 25.48
N MET A 334 -20.30 -13.08 24.34
CA MET A 334 -20.76 -14.43 23.94
C MET A 334 -19.62 -15.42 23.66
N GLY A 335 -18.40 -15.07 24.08
CA GLY A 335 -17.22 -15.90 23.92
C GLY A 335 -16.09 -15.46 24.85
N PRO A 336 -14.87 -15.99 24.67
CA PRO A 336 -13.72 -15.65 25.50
C PRO A 336 -13.19 -14.24 25.27
N ARG A 337 -13.52 -13.62 24.12
CA ARG A 337 -13.18 -12.24 23.77
C ARG A 337 -14.43 -11.50 23.30
N PRO A 338 -14.52 -10.16 23.45
CA PRO A 338 -15.67 -9.40 22.98
C PRO A 338 -15.93 -9.51 21.47
N ASP A 339 -14.88 -9.78 20.69
CA ASP A 339 -14.92 -9.98 19.24
C ASP A 339 -15.09 -11.45 18.82
N HIS A 340 -15.37 -12.37 19.75
CA HIS A 340 -15.50 -13.80 19.49
C HIS A 340 -16.86 -14.35 19.93
N ILE A 341 -17.47 -15.13 19.03
CA ILE A 341 -18.66 -15.93 19.32
C ILE A 341 -18.33 -17.36 18.91
N ASN A 342 -18.30 -18.27 19.89
CA ASN A 342 -17.93 -19.67 19.67
C ASN A 342 -19.14 -20.58 19.43
N ASP A 343 -20.33 -20.13 19.86
CA ASP A 343 -21.57 -20.88 19.68
C ASP A 343 -22.08 -20.69 18.24
N PRO A 344 -22.06 -21.74 17.39
CA PRO A 344 -22.55 -21.63 16.01
C PRO A 344 -24.08 -21.44 15.93
N SER A 345 -24.81 -21.67 17.04
CA SER A 345 -26.26 -21.54 17.12
C SER A 345 -26.73 -20.19 17.67
N TYR A 346 -25.82 -19.25 17.93
CA TYR A 346 -26.16 -17.93 18.43
C TYR A 346 -27.11 -17.20 17.47
N ASP A 347 -27.96 -16.31 18.02
CA ASP A 347 -28.82 -15.43 17.24
C ASP A 347 -28.04 -14.16 16.85
N PRO A 348 -27.75 -13.92 15.55
CA PRO A 348 -27.02 -12.74 15.11
C PRO A 348 -27.71 -11.42 15.44
N ARG A 349 -29.04 -11.42 15.63
CA ARG A 349 -29.79 -10.21 16.01
C ARG A 349 -29.37 -9.67 17.37
N LYS A 350 -28.74 -10.47 18.22
CA LYS A 350 -28.25 -10.02 19.53
C LYS A 350 -27.02 -9.11 19.45
N ILE A 351 -26.36 -9.05 18.30
CA ILE A 351 -25.22 -8.16 18.03
C ILE A 351 -25.53 -7.11 16.95
N ASP A 352 -26.73 -7.18 16.36
CA ASP A 352 -27.28 -6.16 15.47
C ASP A 352 -28.00 -5.10 16.32
N LEU A 353 -27.21 -4.21 16.91
CA LEU A 353 -27.69 -3.20 17.85
C LEU A 353 -27.62 -1.81 17.23
N GLU A 354 -28.57 -0.96 17.62
CA GLU A 354 -28.62 0.43 17.18
C GLU A 354 -27.34 1.20 17.58
N GLY A 355 -26.84 2.05 16.67
CA GLY A 355 -25.65 2.87 16.89
C GLY A 355 -24.31 2.15 16.65
N LEU A 356 -24.32 0.91 16.16
CA LEU A 356 -23.11 0.23 15.70
C LEU A 356 -22.86 0.52 14.23
N GLU A 357 -21.64 0.96 13.93
CA GLU A 357 -21.21 1.33 12.59
C GLU A 357 -20.31 0.24 11.97
N LEU A 358 -20.54 -0.10 10.69
CA LEU A 358 -19.62 -0.92 9.90
C LEU A 358 -18.73 -0.04 9.01
N LEU A 359 -19.34 0.74 8.12
CA LEU A 359 -18.65 1.60 7.16
C LEU A 359 -18.65 3.07 7.59
N GLY A 360 -19.56 3.46 8.49
CA GLY A 360 -19.69 4.81 8.99
C GLY A 360 -20.35 5.76 7.97
N PRO A 361 -21.00 6.84 8.43
CA PRO A 361 -21.88 7.66 7.57
C PRO A 361 -21.18 8.31 6.38
N ARG A 362 -19.88 8.63 6.49
CA ARG A 362 -19.09 9.26 5.42
C ARG A 362 -18.89 8.31 4.24
N GLN A 363 -18.59 7.05 4.51
CA GLN A 363 -18.36 6.04 3.49
C GLN A 363 -19.67 5.46 2.95
N GLU A 364 -20.72 5.35 3.77
CA GLU A 364 -22.05 4.90 3.30
C GLU A 364 -22.72 5.88 2.34
N LYS A 365 -22.37 7.17 2.45
CA LYS A 365 -22.85 8.22 1.53
C LYS A 365 -22.16 8.18 0.16
N PHE A 366 -20.93 7.68 0.10
CA PHE A 366 -20.19 7.47 -1.13
C PHE A 366 -20.74 6.25 -1.86
#